data_AF-A0A956ZHL1-F1
#
_entry.id   AF-A0A956ZHL1-F1
#
_cell.length_a   1.000
_cell.length_b   1.000
_cell.length_c   1.000
_cell.angle_alpha   90.00
_cell.angle_beta   90.00
_cell.angle_gamma   90.00
#
_symmetry.space_group_name_H-M   'P 1'
#
loop_
_entity.id
_entity.type
_entity.pdbx_description
1 polymer ?
#
loop_
_entity_poly.entity_id
_entity_poly.type
_entity_poly.pdbx_seq_one_letter_code
_entity_poly.pdbx_strand_id
1 'polypeptide(L)'
;MLLRILILILPVISLLTACSGAGHVDLFERSEVGYYYGRAVTTIAEGEYRKATASLGEGLEKYRNSGLYTLRGYGYCKLGKYKEAIDDFNMAFKYRQTESFSIASINRHLSRNP
;
A
#
# COMPACT_ATOMS: atom_id res chain seq x y z
N MET A 1 -27.01 33.74 -31.79
CA MET A 1 -26.21 32.71 -32.51
C MET A 1 -25.03 32.17 -31.71
N LEU A 2 -24.34 32.99 -30.90
CA LEU A 2 -23.16 32.56 -30.11
C LEU A 2 -23.44 31.47 -29.05
N LEU A 3 -24.62 31.46 -28.41
CA LEU A 3 -24.97 30.49 -27.36
C LEU A 3 -25.12 29.04 -27.87
N ARG A 4 -25.54 28.85 -29.13
CA ARG A 4 -25.68 27.52 -29.75
C ARG A 4 -24.33 26.89 -30.11
N ILE A 5 -23.35 27.73 -30.44
CA ILE A 5 -21.99 27.28 -30.76
C ILE A 5 -21.28 26.80 -29.49
N LEU A 6 -21.49 27.47 -28.36
CA LEU A 6 -20.89 27.11 -27.07
C LEU A 6 -21.31 25.71 -26.57
N ILE A 7 -22.58 25.33 -26.77
CA ILE A 7 -23.13 24.03 -26.34
C ILE A 7 -22.59 22.87 -27.18
N LEU A 8 -22.25 23.12 -28.45
CA LEU A 8 -21.67 22.10 -29.34
C LEU A 8 -20.19 21.85 -29.11
N ILE A 9 -19.46 22.84 -28.58
CA ILE A 9 -18.00 22.75 -28.35
C ILE A 9 -17.69 22.14 -26.97
N LEU A 10 -18.56 22.36 -25.97
CA LEU A 10 -18.42 21.77 -24.62
C LEU A 10 -18.18 20.25 -24.60
N PRO A 11 -18.98 19.39 -25.28
CA PRO A 11 -18.74 17.96 -25.27
C PRO A 11 -17.48 17.54 -26.04
N VAL A 12 -17.08 18.32 -27.06
CA VAL A 12 -15.87 18.06 -27.86
C VAL A 12 -14.60 18.34 -27.05
N ILE A 13 -14.63 19.37 -26.19
CA ILE A 13 -13.54 19.66 -25.23
C ILE A 13 -13.43 18.53 -24.18
N SER A 14 -14.57 18.01 -23.69
CA SER A 14 -14.58 16.86 -22.76
C SER A 14 -14.00 15.60 -23.39
N LEU A 15 -14.27 15.36 -24.67
CA LEU A 15 -13.72 14.23 -25.44
C LEU A 15 -12.21 14.38 -25.72
N LEU A 16 -11.70 15.59 -25.91
CA LEU A 16 -10.26 15.85 -26.07
C LEU A 16 -9.48 15.66 -24.77
N THR A 17 -10.08 15.98 -23.61
CA THR A 17 -9.49 15.62 -22.31
C THR A 17 -9.58 14.13 -21.99
N ALA A 18 -10.43 13.36 -22.69
CA ALA A 18 -10.51 11.91 -22.52
C ALA A 18 -9.35 11.14 -23.19
N CYS A 19 -8.56 11.79 -24.08
CA CYS A 19 -7.41 11.17 -24.76
C CYS A 19 -6.03 11.62 -24.24
N SER A 20 -5.98 12.50 -23.24
CA SER A 20 -4.73 12.91 -22.57
C SER A 20 -4.69 12.53 -21.08
N GLY A 21 -5.53 11.58 -20.67
CA GLY A 21 -5.35 10.81 -19.44
C GLY A 21 -4.45 9.62 -19.72
N ALA A 22 -3.13 9.87 -19.68
CA ALA A 22 -2.09 8.87 -19.81
C ALA A 22 -2.39 7.61 -18.98
N GLY A 23 -2.44 6.45 -19.65
CA GLY A 23 -2.34 5.12 -19.06
C GLY A 23 -3.30 4.82 -17.93
N HIS A 24 -4.20 3.86 -18.14
CA HIS A 24 -4.66 2.99 -17.06
C HIS A 24 -3.50 2.10 -16.59
N VAL A 25 -2.41 2.73 -16.13
CA VAL A 25 -1.61 2.19 -15.07
C VAL A 25 -2.45 2.41 -13.82
N ASP A 26 -3.01 1.34 -13.28
CA ASP A 26 -3.65 1.29 -11.96
C ASP A 26 -2.63 1.62 -10.85
N LEU A 27 -2.10 2.85 -10.86
CA LEU A 27 -1.26 3.46 -9.84
C LEU A 27 -2.10 4.37 -8.92
N PHE A 28 -3.43 4.33 -9.02
CA PHE A 28 -4.33 5.28 -8.33
C PHE A 28 -4.30 5.16 -6.80
N GLU A 29 -3.77 4.07 -6.25
CA GLU A 29 -3.02 4.15 -5.01
C GLU A 29 -1.72 3.38 -5.22
N ARG A 30 -0.59 4.08 -5.27
CA ARG A 30 0.64 3.51 -4.71
C ARG A 30 0.23 3.04 -3.31
N SER A 31 -0.02 1.73 -3.14
CA SER A 31 -0.74 1.18 -1.99
C SER A 31 -0.36 1.95 -0.73
N GLU A 32 -1.31 2.46 0.05
CA GLU A 32 -0.96 3.27 1.22
C GLU A 32 0.06 2.52 2.12
N VAL A 33 -0.01 1.18 2.14
CA VAL A 33 1.02 0.27 2.67
C VAL A 33 2.42 0.55 2.11
N GLY A 34 2.57 0.61 0.78
CA GLY A 34 3.79 0.98 0.08
C GLY A 34 4.31 2.37 0.41
N TYR A 35 3.43 3.34 0.71
CA TYR A 35 3.84 4.66 1.22
C TYR A 35 4.54 4.54 2.58
N TYR A 36 3.91 3.87 3.55
CA TYR A 36 4.50 3.66 4.87
C TYR A 36 5.78 2.82 4.80
N TYR A 37 5.79 1.79 3.97
CA TYR A 37 6.96 0.93 3.74
C TYR A 37 8.13 1.72 3.17
N GLY A 38 7.91 2.46 2.08
CA GLY A 38 8.96 3.26 1.44
C GLY A 38 9.55 4.31 2.38
N ARG A 39 8.69 5.04 3.11
CA ARG A 39 9.12 6.04 4.10
C ARG A 39 9.96 5.41 5.22
N ALA A 40 9.55 4.23 5.71
CA ALA A 40 10.28 3.52 6.75
C ALA A 40 11.63 3.01 6.28
N VAL A 41 11.74 2.49 5.04
CA VAL A 41 13.03 2.06 4.47
C VAL A 41 14.01 3.24 4.39
N THR A 42 13.57 4.39 3.88
CA THR A 42 14.41 5.58 3.80
C THR A 42 14.87 6.05 5.18
N THR A 43 13.95 6.18 6.13
CA THR A 43 14.30 6.63 7.50
C THR A 43 15.16 5.61 8.26
N ILE A 44 15.01 4.32 8.01
CA ILE A 44 15.92 3.27 8.52
C ILE A 44 17.33 3.44 7.96
N ALA A 45 17.47 3.72 6.66
CA ALA A 45 18.76 3.95 6.03
C ALA A 45 19.46 5.19 6.61
N GLU A 46 18.69 6.19 7.03
CA GLU A 46 19.16 7.38 7.74
C GLU A 46 19.49 7.12 9.23
N GLY A 47 19.20 5.93 9.76
CA GLY A 47 19.39 5.59 11.18
C GLY A 47 18.29 6.14 12.11
N GLU A 48 17.25 6.75 11.55
CA GLU A 48 16.14 7.38 12.27
C GLU A 48 15.08 6.34 12.69
N TYR A 49 15.51 5.31 13.41
CA TYR A 49 14.69 4.13 13.71
C TYR A 49 13.40 4.46 14.49
N ARG A 50 13.41 5.45 15.38
CA ARG A 50 12.20 5.91 16.11
C ARG A 50 11.13 6.44 15.14
N LYS A 51 11.51 7.26 14.18
CA LYS A 51 10.59 7.82 13.17
C LYS A 51 10.07 6.73 12.24
N ALA A 52 10.92 5.78 11.88
CA ALA A 52 10.53 4.62 11.10
C ALA A 52 9.46 3.80 11.83
N THR A 53 9.69 3.46 13.10
CA THR A 53 8.73 2.65 13.89
C THR A 53 7.39 3.36 14.10
N ALA A 54 7.39 4.69 14.27
CA ALA A 54 6.16 5.48 14.40
C ALA A 54 5.35 5.47 13.10
N SER A 55 6.01 5.73 11.96
CA SER A 55 5.39 5.70 10.63
C SER A 55 4.78 4.34 10.32
N LEU A 56 5.49 3.26 10.64
CA LEU A 56 4.97 1.91 10.46
C LEU A 56 3.81 1.60 11.41
N GLY A 57 3.81 2.19 12.62
CA GLY A 57 2.68 2.15 13.53
C GLY A 57 1.41 2.73 12.91
N GLU A 58 1.49 3.94 12.36
CA GLU A 58 0.38 4.58 11.65
C GLU A 58 -0.14 3.71 10.51
N GLY A 59 0.77 3.13 9.71
CA GLY A 59 0.39 2.21 8.64
C GLY A 59 -0.31 0.96 9.16
N LEU A 60 0.16 0.39 10.26
CA LEU A 60 -0.39 -0.83 10.86
C LEU A 60 -1.74 -0.63 11.57
N GLU A 61 -2.07 0.60 11.98
CA GLU A 61 -3.41 0.93 12.48
C GLU A 61 -4.47 0.69 11.40
N LYS A 62 -4.15 1.06 10.16
CA LYS A 62 -5.03 0.93 8.98
C LYS A 62 -4.90 -0.43 8.29
N TYR A 63 -3.67 -0.94 8.19
CA TYR A 63 -3.33 -2.08 7.35
C TYR A 63 -2.63 -3.17 8.14
N ARG A 64 -3.32 -4.29 8.35
CA ARG A 64 -2.68 -5.49 8.89
C ARG A 64 -1.86 -6.17 7.80
N ASN A 65 -0.58 -5.78 7.70
CA ASN A 65 0.32 -6.24 6.64
C ASN A 65 1.59 -6.87 7.20
N SER A 66 1.93 -8.05 6.70
CA SER A 66 3.10 -8.81 7.15
C SER A 66 4.44 -8.07 6.94
N GLY A 67 4.56 -7.32 5.84
CA GLY A 67 5.75 -6.51 5.51
C GLY A 67 5.96 -5.33 6.47
N LEU A 68 4.89 -4.61 6.82
CA LEU A 68 4.98 -3.49 7.77
C LEU A 68 5.38 -3.95 9.17
N TYR A 69 4.81 -5.07 9.66
CA TYR A 69 5.22 -5.67 10.93
C TYR A 69 6.70 -6.07 10.93
N THR A 70 7.17 -6.71 9.85
CA THR A 70 8.58 -7.13 9.71
C THR A 70 9.52 -5.93 9.81
N LEU A 71 9.21 -4.85 9.08
CA LEU A 71 10.07 -3.67 9.04
C LEU A 71 10.05 -2.91 10.38
N ARG A 72 8.92 -2.93 11.10
CA ARG A 72 8.82 -2.29 12.42
C ARG A 72 9.58 -3.09 13.47
N GLY A 73 9.51 -4.41 13.42
CA GLY A 73 10.32 -5.30 14.25
C GLY A 73 11.82 -5.07 14.04
N TYR A 74 12.26 -4.89 12.79
CA TYR A 74 13.65 -4.50 12.52
C TYR A 74 14.02 -3.15 13.15
N GLY A 75 13.15 -2.14 13.01
CA GLY A 75 13.34 -0.84 13.66
C GLY A 75 13.46 -0.96 15.18
N TYR A 76 12.64 -1.79 15.81
CA TYR A 76 12.73 -2.07 17.25
C TYR A 76 14.02 -2.80 17.66
N CYS A 77 14.51 -3.76 16.86
CA CYS A 77 15.82 -4.36 17.09
C CYS A 77 16.94 -3.30 17.12
N LYS A 78 16.90 -2.34 16.19
CA LYS A 78 17.89 -1.24 16.15
C LYS A 78 17.79 -0.27 17.31
N LEU A 79 16.63 -0.20 17.97
CA LEU A 79 16.40 0.57 19.18
C LEU A 79 16.66 -0.22 20.48
N GLY A 80 17.06 -1.49 20.39
CA GLY A 80 17.24 -2.38 21.56
C GLY A 80 15.93 -2.86 22.19
N LYS A 81 14.80 -2.65 21.53
CA LYS A 81 13.45 -3.03 21.98
C LYS A 81 13.10 -4.44 21.51
N TYR A 82 13.84 -5.43 22.02
CA TYR A 82 13.77 -6.79 21.47
C TYR A 82 12.44 -7.48 21.72
N LYS A 83 11.75 -7.18 22.84
CA LYS A 83 10.44 -7.77 23.13
C LYS A 83 9.41 -7.33 22.10
N GLU A 84 9.31 -6.02 21.85
CA GLU A 84 8.42 -5.46 20.85
C GLU A 84 8.77 -5.94 19.43
N ALA A 85 10.06 -6.13 19.14
CA ALA A 85 10.49 -6.70 17.87
C ALA A 85 10.01 -8.15 17.67
N ILE A 86 10.14 -8.99 18.70
CA ILE A 86 9.65 -10.38 18.66
C ILE A 86 8.14 -10.42 18.47
N ASP A 87 7.40 -9.57 19.18
CA ASP A 87 5.96 -9.47 19.04
C ASP A 87 5.55 -9.09 17.60
N ASP A 88 6.25 -8.12 17.00
CA ASP A 88 6.02 -7.73 15.61
C ASP A 88 6.37 -8.85 14.61
N PHE A 89 7.46 -9.59 14.81
CA PHE A 89 7.82 -10.72 13.95
C PHE A 89 6.79 -11.87 14.04
N ASN A 90 6.28 -12.14 15.24
CA ASN A 90 5.20 -13.11 15.43
C ASN A 90 3.93 -12.69 14.69
N MET A 91 3.59 -11.41 14.73
CA MET A 91 2.46 -10.87 13.96
C MET A 91 2.70 -10.95 12.46
N ALA A 92 3.90 -10.64 11.98
CA ALA A 92 4.26 -10.78 10.58
C ALA A 92 4.08 -12.23 10.08
N PHE A 93 4.50 -13.22 10.88
CA PHE A 93 4.34 -14.63 10.57
C PHE A 93 2.86 -15.04 10.50
N LYS A 94 2.05 -14.58 11.45
CA LYS A 94 0.61 -14.84 11.48
C LYS A 94 -0.10 -14.31 10.23
N TYR A 95 0.21 -13.06 9.83
CA TYR A 95 -0.44 -12.43 8.66
C TYR A 95 0.06 -12.98 7.33
N ARG A 96 1.35 -13.32 7.21
CA ARG A 96 1.87 -14.01 6.00
C ARG A 96 1.14 -15.33 5.76
N GLN A 97 0.88 -16.10 6.82
CA GLN A 97 0.11 -17.34 6.68
C GLN A 97 -1.32 -17.07 6.22
N THR A 98 -2.00 -16.06 6.78
CA THR A 98 -3.38 -15.74 6.38
C THR A 98 -3.46 -15.22 4.94
N GLU A 99 -2.49 -14.40 4.52
CA GLU A 99 -2.32 -13.95 3.12
C GLU A 99 -2.12 -15.16 2.18
N SER A 100 -1.23 -16.09 2.54
CA SER A 100 -0.96 -17.29 1.75
C SER A 100 -2.16 -18.25 1.67
N PHE A 101 -2.89 -18.43 2.77
CA PHE A 101 -4.08 -19.29 2.80
C PHE A 101 -5.24 -18.68 2.02
N SER A 102 -5.42 -17.35 2.03
CA SER A 102 -6.49 -16.69 1.27
C SER A 102 -6.27 -16.84 -0.24
N ILE A 103 -5.04 -16.60 -0.72
CA ILE A 103 -4.67 -16.74 -2.13
C ILE A 103 -4.81 -18.21 -2.56
N ALA A 104 -4.31 -19.16 -1.77
CA ALA A 104 -4.44 -20.58 -2.07
C ALA A 104 -5.90 -21.07 -2.13
N SER A 105 -6.76 -20.53 -1.26
CA SER A 105 -8.19 -20.87 -1.22
C SER A 105 -8.96 -20.25 -2.39
N ILE A 106 -8.64 -19.00 -2.75
CA ILE A 106 -9.23 -18.31 -3.91
C ILE A 106 -8.86 -19.04 -5.21
N ASN A 107 -7.59 -19.38 -5.39
CA ASN A 107 -7.13 -20.10 -6.59
C ASN A 107 -7.80 -21.48 -6.71
N ARG A 108 -8.00 -22.19 -5.58
CA ARG A 108 -8.73 -23.46 -5.56
C ARG A 108 -10.22 -23.31 -5.84
N HIS A 109 -10.84 -22.20 -5.45
CA HIS A 109 -12.25 -21.93 -5.72
C HIS A 109 -12.49 -21.61 -7.19
N LEU A 110 -11.64 -20.74 -7.77
CA LEU A 110 -11.67 -20.39 -9.19
C LEU A 110 -11.35 -21.61 -10.09
N SER A 111 -10.44 -22.50 -9.68
CA SER A 111 -10.14 -23.72 -10.45
C SER A 111 -11.26 -24.77 -10.44
N ARG A 112 -12.25 -24.63 -9.57
CA ARG A 112 -13.38 -25.57 -9.42
C ARG A 112 -14.69 -25.06 -10.04
N ASN A 113 -14.74 -23.78 -10.44
CA ASN A 113 -15.87 -23.15 -11.13
C ASN A 113 -15.35 -22.46 -12.40
N PRO A 114 -15.13 -23.21 -13.51
CA PRO A 114 -14.82 -22.64 -14.82
C PRO A 114 -15.98 -21.86 -15.43
#